data_AF-A0A968HKC9-F1
#
_entry.id   AF-A0A968HKC9-F1
#
_cell.length_a   1.000
_cell.length_b   1.000
_cell.length_c   1.000
_cell.angle_alpha   90.00
_cell.angle_beta   90.00
_cell.angle_gamma   90.00
#
_symmetry.space_group_name_H-M   'P 1'
#
loop_
_entity.id
_entity.type
_entity.pdbx_description
1 polymer ?
#
loop_
_entity_poly.entity_id
_entity_poly.type
_entity_poly.pdbx_seq_one_letter_code
_entity_poly.pdbx_strand_id
1 'polypeptide(L)'
;MAYQPENIITLDNHHPQIENISCAVSAKDDNLATMKIYTLNAACKQEMTQKTQVTALADGAQNCWSVILSLAPHCKELVCILDWFHIDKQTKKMQWTHDGVHNVLQIRGLLESNEWVDRWQPLVLEALMDPD
;
A
#
# COMPACT_ATOMS: atom_id res chain seq x y z
N MET A 1 5.21 6.26 -8.52
CA MET A 1 6.55 5.70 -8.19
C MET A 1 6.46 4.18 -8.28
N ALA A 2 7.54 3.51 -8.65
CA ALA A 2 7.64 2.05 -8.72
C ALA A 2 8.98 1.62 -8.11
N TYR A 3 8.99 0.51 -7.38
CA TYR A 3 10.18 -0.08 -6.78
C TYR A 3 9.99 -1.59 -6.61
N GLN A 4 11.10 -2.33 -6.53
CA GLN A 4 11.09 -3.73 -6.09
C GLN A 4 11.10 -3.83 -4.56
N PRO A 5 10.34 -4.73 -3.94
CA PRO A 5 10.36 -4.93 -2.48
C PRO A 5 11.76 -5.12 -1.89
N GLU A 6 12.66 -5.76 -2.64
CA GLU A 6 14.05 -6.00 -2.29
C GLU A 6 14.88 -4.71 -2.12
N ASN A 7 14.41 -3.58 -2.67
CA ASN A 7 15.03 -2.27 -2.51
C ASN A 7 14.66 -1.58 -1.19
N ILE A 8 13.83 -2.20 -0.35
CA ILE A 8 13.54 -1.71 1.01
C ILE A 8 14.69 -2.13 1.94
N ILE A 9 15.45 -1.15 2.40
CA ILE A 9 16.55 -1.32 3.36
C ILE A 9 16.14 -0.76 4.73
N THR A 10 16.56 -1.43 5.80
CA THR A 10 16.33 -0.96 7.17
C THR A 10 17.64 -0.35 7.68
N LEU A 11 17.71 0.99 7.75
CA LEU A 11 18.93 1.70 8.18
C LEU A 11 19.09 1.73 9.70
N ASP A 12 17.98 1.73 10.42
CA ASP A 12 17.87 1.59 11.87
C ASP A 12 16.53 0.91 12.19
N ASN A 13 16.33 0.50 13.46
CA ASN A 13 15.13 -0.23 13.87
C ASN A 13 13.79 0.53 13.65
N HIS A 14 13.79 1.79 13.19
CA HIS A 14 12.60 2.62 13.10
C HIS A 14 12.35 3.24 11.71
N HIS A 15 13.33 3.25 10.80
CA HIS A 15 13.22 3.97 9.52
C HIS A 15 13.61 3.11 8.31
N PRO A 16 12.65 2.40 7.68
CA PRO A 16 12.88 1.79 6.38
C PRO A 16 13.06 2.87 5.29
N GLN A 17 13.97 2.63 4.37
CA GLN A 17 14.21 3.46 3.18
C GLN A 17 14.16 2.63 1.91
N ILE A 18 13.84 3.27 0.79
CA ILE A 18 13.84 2.64 -0.53
C ILE A 18 15.08 3.14 -1.27
N GLU A 19 16.06 2.25 -1.50
CA GLU A 19 17.35 2.62 -2.10
C GLU A 19 17.20 2.95 -3.61
N ASN A 20 16.41 2.15 -4.32
CA ASN A 20 16.21 2.28 -5.76
C ASN A 20 14.72 2.36 -6.09
N ILE A 21 14.33 3.56 -6.53
CA ILE A 21 12.96 3.92 -6.88
C ILE A 21 12.94 4.56 -8.27
N SER A 22 12.01 4.11 -9.10
CA SER A 22 11.73 4.74 -10.38
C SER A 22 10.49 5.61 -10.27
N CYS A 23 10.57 6.83 -10.80
CA CYS A 23 9.47 7.78 -10.81
C CYS A 23 9.12 8.17 -12.25
N ALA A 24 7.82 8.33 -12.50
CA ALA A 24 7.27 8.82 -13.74
C ALA A 24 6.51 10.12 -13.44
N VAL A 25 6.78 11.16 -14.24
CA VAL A 25 6.13 12.47 -14.14
C VAL A 25 5.81 12.95 -15.55
N SER A 26 4.61 13.49 -15.76
CA SER A 26 4.22 14.14 -17.01
C SER A 26 3.51 15.45 -16.68
N ALA A 27 3.83 16.49 -17.44
CA ALA A 27 3.14 17.79 -17.41
C ALA A 27 2.37 18.07 -18.71
N LYS A 28 2.29 17.07 -19.60
CA LYS A 28 1.67 17.21 -20.92
C LYS A 28 0.18 16.90 -20.83
N ASP A 29 -0.65 17.79 -21.35
CA ASP A 29 -2.07 17.55 -21.55
C ASP A 29 -2.28 16.74 -22.84
N ASP A 30 -2.18 15.41 -22.72
CA ASP A 30 -2.34 14.47 -23.81
C ASP A 30 -3.30 13.33 -23.47
N ASN A 31 -4.30 13.64 -22.64
CA ASN A 31 -5.26 12.65 -22.13
C ASN A 31 -4.57 11.45 -21.45
N LEU A 32 -3.52 11.74 -20.67
CA LEU A 32 -2.74 10.79 -19.87
C LEU A 32 -1.90 9.79 -20.69
N ALA A 33 -1.77 9.94 -22.01
CA ALA A 33 -1.02 9.01 -22.86
C ALA A 33 0.47 8.94 -22.45
N THR A 34 1.13 10.08 -22.29
CA THR A 34 2.53 10.13 -21.83
C THR A 34 2.67 9.55 -20.43
N MET A 35 1.71 9.85 -19.54
CA MET A 35 1.75 9.36 -18.15
C MET A 35 1.69 7.82 -18.08
N LYS A 36 0.86 7.19 -18.91
CA LYS A 36 0.76 5.72 -19.01
C LYS A 36 2.08 5.10 -19.47
N ILE A 37 2.66 5.65 -20.55
CA ILE A 37 3.93 5.15 -21.10
C ILE A 37 5.06 5.29 -20.08
N TYR A 38 5.15 6.44 -19.40
CA TYR A 38 6.23 6.67 -18.44
C TYR A 38 6.08 5.81 -17.19
N THR A 39 4.85 5.60 -16.73
CA THR A 39 4.57 4.67 -15.62
C THR A 39 4.98 3.25 -15.99
N LEU A 40 4.64 2.79 -17.19
CA LEU A 40 5.06 1.48 -17.69
C LEU A 40 6.58 1.37 -17.77
N ASN A 41 7.27 2.36 -18.34
CA ASN A 41 8.73 2.37 -18.42
C ASN A 41 9.39 2.36 -17.03
N ALA A 42 8.85 3.11 -16.07
CA ALA A 42 9.34 3.11 -14.70
C ALA A 42 9.16 1.74 -14.03
N ALA A 43 8.03 1.07 -14.26
CA ALA A 43 7.80 -0.28 -13.75
C ALA A 43 8.71 -1.32 -14.42
N CYS A 44 8.89 -1.25 -15.75
CA CYS A 44 9.83 -2.13 -16.47
C CYS A 44 11.28 -1.91 -16.05
N LYS A 45 11.68 -0.68 -15.69
CA LYS A 45 12.99 -0.38 -15.12
C LYS A 45 13.20 -1.02 -13.74
N GLN A 46 12.11 -1.31 -13.03
CA GLN A 46 12.10 -2.10 -11.79
C GLN A 46 11.81 -3.59 -12.08
N GLU A 47 12.10 -4.03 -13.31
CA GLU A 47 12.02 -5.43 -13.75
C GLU A 47 10.60 -6.02 -13.67
N MET A 48 9.58 -5.18 -13.80
CA MET A 48 8.22 -5.68 -14.02
C MET A 48 8.16 -6.47 -15.35
N THR A 49 7.63 -7.69 -15.28
CA THR A 49 7.42 -8.58 -16.41
C THR A 49 6.01 -9.18 -16.37
N GLN A 50 5.61 -9.93 -17.40
CA GLN A 50 4.35 -10.67 -17.41
C GLN A 50 4.22 -11.77 -16.33
N LYS A 51 5.28 -12.06 -15.58
CA LYS A 51 5.25 -12.99 -14.45
C LYS A 51 5.12 -12.29 -13.10
N THR A 52 5.31 -10.97 -13.07
CA THR A 52 5.34 -10.16 -11.86
C THR A 52 3.93 -9.92 -11.33
N GLN A 53 3.73 -10.07 -10.02
CA GLN A 53 2.55 -9.55 -9.32
C GLN A 53 2.85 -8.10 -8.93
N VAL A 54 1.94 -7.18 -9.25
CA VAL A 54 2.11 -5.75 -9.00
C VAL A 54 1.06 -5.32 -7.98
N THR A 55 1.51 -4.68 -6.90
CA THR A 55 0.64 -4.02 -5.93
C THR A 55 0.71 -2.52 -6.15
N ALA A 56 -0.41 -1.90 -6.51
CA ALA A 56 -0.50 -0.48 -6.82
C ALA A 56 -1.35 0.24 -5.78
N LEU A 57 -0.81 1.33 -5.22
CA LEU A 57 -1.47 2.22 -4.27
C LEU A 57 -1.86 3.53 -4.97
N ALA A 58 -3.12 3.94 -4.86
CA ALA A 58 -3.59 5.23 -5.40
C ALA A 58 -4.71 5.86 -4.59
N ASP A 59 -4.96 7.14 -4.86
CA ASP A 59 -5.90 8.03 -4.18
C ASP A 59 -7.40 7.79 -4.48
N GLY A 60 -7.71 6.86 -5.38
CA GLY A 60 -9.09 6.58 -5.77
C GLY A 60 -9.59 7.37 -6.99
N ALA A 61 -8.82 8.34 -7.48
CA ALA A 61 -9.26 9.19 -8.59
C ALA A 61 -9.24 8.43 -9.93
N GLN A 62 -10.22 8.70 -10.80
CA GLN A 62 -10.40 7.99 -12.07
C GLN A 62 -9.17 8.09 -12.99
N ASN A 63 -8.54 9.26 -13.03
CA ASN A 63 -7.31 9.50 -13.78
C ASN A 63 -6.13 8.69 -13.21
N CYS A 64 -5.99 8.59 -11.89
CA CYS A 64 -4.95 7.78 -11.25
C CYS A 64 -5.15 6.28 -11.54
N TRP A 65 -6.39 5.78 -11.42
CA TRP A 65 -6.70 4.40 -11.77
C TRP A 65 -6.49 4.08 -13.24
N SER A 66 -6.85 4.99 -14.15
CA SER A 66 -6.64 4.80 -15.59
C SER A 66 -5.15 4.59 -15.93
N VAL A 67 -4.24 5.26 -15.20
CA VAL A 67 -2.79 5.06 -15.35
C VAL A 67 -2.37 3.70 -14.80
N ILE A 68 -2.80 3.33 -13.59
CA ILE A 68 -2.45 2.04 -12.96
C ILE A 68 -2.96 0.86 -13.79
N LEU A 69 -4.22 0.90 -14.22
CA LEU A 69 -4.85 -0.16 -15.01
C LEU A 69 -4.17 -0.38 -16.36
N SER A 70 -3.43 0.61 -16.87
CA SER A 70 -2.62 0.44 -18.09
C SER A 70 -1.48 -0.58 -17.92
N LEU A 71 -1.11 -0.94 -16.68
CA LEU A 71 -0.09 -1.95 -16.39
C LEU A 71 -0.64 -3.39 -16.44
N ALA A 72 -1.96 -3.57 -16.33
CA ALA A 72 -2.58 -4.90 -16.24
C ALA A 72 -2.18 -5.86 -17.39
N PRO A 73 -2.07 -5.43 -18.67
CA PRO A 73 -1.62 -6.29 -19.76
C PRO A 73 -0.14 -6.69 -19.71
N HIS A 74 0.64 -6.07 -18.82
CA HIS A 74 2.10 -6.19 -18.76
C HIS A 74 2.60 -6.93 -17.51
N CYS A 75 1.70 -7.38 -16.65
CA CYS A 75 2.00 -8.12 -15.43
C CYS A 75 1.12 -9.37 -15.33
N LYS A 76 1.46 -10.27 -14.40
CA LYS A 76 0.65 -11.48 -14.14
C LYS A 76 -0.66 -11.12 -13.46
N GLU A 77 -0.57 -10.20 -12.50
CA GLU A 77 -1.67 -9.80 -11.65
C GLU A 77 -1.41 -8.38 -11.15
N LEU A 78 -2.47 -7.56 -11.15
CA LEU A 78 -2.45 -6.20 -10.65
C LEU A 78 -3.44 -6.09 -9.49
N VAL A 79 -2.91 -5.91 -8.28
CA VAL A 79 -3.68 -5.68 -7.06
C VAL A 79 -3.71 -4.18 -6.80
N CYS A 80 -4.91 -3.60 -6.80
CA CYS A 80 -5.14 -2.18 -6.58
C CYS A 80 -5.62 -1.95 -5.14
N ILE A 81 -4.90 -1.11 -4.40
CA ILE A 81 -5.22 -0.75 -3.01
C ILE A 81 -5.44 0.76 -2.93
N LEU A 82 -6.53 1.17 -2.29
CA LEU A 82 -6.82 2.58 -2.02
C LEU A 82 -5.91 3.09 -0.90
N ASP A 83 -5.25 4.21 -1.12
CA ASP A 83 -4.40 4.87 -0.13
C ASP A 83 -5.22 5.32 1.09
N TRP A 84 -4.77 4.92 2.28
CA TRP A 84 -5.41 5.19 3.56
C TRP A 84 -5.59 6.69 3.84
N PHE A 85 -4.67 7.54 3.37
CA PHE A 85 -4.83 9.00 3.50
C PHE A 85 -6.08 9.53 2.77
N HIS A 86 -6.50 8.86 1.70
CA HIS A 86 -7.71 9.22 0.97
C HIS A 86 -8.98 8.63 1.60
N ILE A 87 -8.88 7.49 2.28
CA ILE A 87 -9.97 6.94 3.11
C ILE A 87 -10.30 7.89 4.27
N ASP A 88 -9.29 8.44 4.94
CA ASP A 88 -9.44 9.42 6.02
C ASP A 88 -10.18 10.70 5.56
N LYS A 89 -9.75 11.29 4.43
CA LYS A 89 -10.38 12.50 3.88
C LYS A 89 -11.82 12.29 3.39
N GLN A 90 -12.13 11.15 2.78
CA GLN A 90 -13.48 10.88 2.28
C GLN A 90 -14.48 10.61 3.41
N THR A 91 -14.01 10.03 4.52
CA THR A 91 -14.92 9.68 5.63
C THR A 91 -15.27 10.89 6.51
N LYS A 92 -14.47 11.97 6.57
CA LYS A 92 -14.63 13.11 7.50
C LYS A 92 -14.89 12.71 8.98
N LYS A 93 -14.71 11.43 9.31
CA LYS A 93 -15.20 10.78 10.53
C LYS A 93 -14.09 10.16 11.35
N MET A 94 -12.87 10.05 10.82
CA MET A 94 -11.75 9.62 11.64
C MET A 94 -11.16 10.81 12.40
N GLN A 95 -11.99 11.42 13.26
CA GLN A 95 -11.44 12.02 14.46
C GLN A 95 -11.05 10.85 15.34
N TRP A 96 -9.77 10.53 15.36
CA TRP A 96 -9.29 9.55 16.31
C TRP A 96 -9.58 10.08 17.72
N THR A 97 -10.52 9.47 18.42
CA THR A 97 -10.70 9.72 19.84
C THR A 97 -9.46 9.19 20.56
N HIS A 98 -9.12 9.78 21.71
CA HIS A 98 -8.01 9.29 22.54
C HIS A 98 -8.07 7.76 22.73
N ASP A 99 -9.27 7.22 22.92
CA ASP A 99 -9.51 5.79 23.10
C ASP A 99 -9.30 4.98 21.82
N GLY A 100 -9.68 5.51 20.65
CA GLY A 100 -9.42 4.88 19.35
C GLY A 100 -7.93 4.81 19.02
N VAL A 101 -7.17 5.88 19.31
CA VAL A 101 -5.70 5.88 19.19
C VAL A 101 -5.09 4.90 20.17
N HIS A 102 -5.56 4.87 21.42
CA HIS A 102 -5.03 3.99 22.46
C HIS A 102 -5.10 2.52 22.05
N ASN A 103 -6.24 2.08 21.49
CA ASN A 103 -6.40 0.71 21.02
C ASN A 103 -5.44 0.35 19.88
N VAL A 104 -5.24 1.26 18.92
CA VAL A 104 -4.30 1.03 17.80
C VAL A 104 -2.84 1.05 18.27
N LEU A 105 -2.49 1.92 19.22
CA LEU A 105 -1.16 1.94 19.82
C LEU A 105 -0.89 0.70 20.66
N GLN A 106 -1.88 0.18 21.38
CA GLN A 106 -1.76 -1.11 22.06
C GLN A 106 -1.52 -2.24 21.06
N ILE A 107 -2.28 -2.32 19.96
CA ILE A 107 -2.08 -3.33 18.92
C ILE A 107 -0.68 -3.20 18.28
N ARG A 108 -0.22 -1.98 17.99
CA ARG A 108 1.13 -1.75 17.44
C ARG A 108 2.24 -2.14 18.41
N GLY A 109 2.16 -1.70 19.67
CA GLY A 109 3.13 -2.09 20.71
C GLY A 109 3.14 -3.60 20.94
N LEU A 110 2.00 -4.27 20.77
CA LEU A 110 1.88 -5.72 20.90
C LEU A 110 2.52 -6.46 19.72
N LEU A 111 2.32 -5.99 18.48
CA LEU A 111 3.01 -6.55 17.30
C LEU A 111 4.53 -6.39 17.40
N GLU A 112 5.00 -5.28 17.95
CA GLU A 112 6.43 -5.04 18.20
C GLU A 112 6.99 -5.91 19.35
N SER A 113 6.14 -6.30 20.32
CA SER A 113 6.54 -7.15 21.46
C SER A 113 6.57 -8.65 21.18
N ASN A 114 6.02 -9.11 20.05
CA ASN A 114 5.87 -10.52 19.69
C ASN A 114 5.02 -11.37 20.68
N GLU A 115 4.23 -10.75 21.57
CA GLU A 115 3.40 -11.44 22.58
C GLU A 115 1.98 -11.82 22.09
N TRP A 116 1.68 -11.60 20.81
CA TRP A 116 0.34 -11.75 20.23
C TRP A 116 -0.24 -13.17 20.40
N VAL A 117 0.57 -14.18 20.10
CA VAL A 117 0.16 -15.60 20.09
C VAL A 117 -0.20 -16.08 21.49
N ASP A 118 0.58 -15.69 22.50
CA ASP A 118 0.43 -16.23 23.85
C ASP A 118 -0.69 -15.55 24.64
N ARG A 119 -0.98 -14.27 24.37
CA ARG A 119 -1.87 -13.46 25.22
C ARG A 119 -3.24 -13.19 24.62
N TRP A 120 -3.33 -13.03 23.30
CA TRP A 120 -4.55 -12.46 22.68
C TRP A 120 -5.17 -13.36 21.63
N GLN A 121 -4.39 -14.18 20.92
CA GLN A 121 -4.96 -15.18 20.00
C GLN A 121 -6.02 -16.07 20.65
N PRO A 122 -5.87 -16.56 21.91
CA PRO A 122 -6.92 -17.35 22.55
C PRO A 122 -8.21 -16.56 22.78
N LEU A 123 -8.10 -15.30 23.25
CA LEU A 123 -9.24 -14.44 23.56
C LEU A 123 -10.01 -14.01 22.29
N VAL A 124 -9.28 -13.75 21.20
CA VAL A 124 -9.88 -13.38 19.92
C VAL A 124 -10.54 -14.61 19.27
N LEU A 125 -9.91 -15.78 19.35
CA LEU A 125 -10.53 -17.02 18.88
C LEU A 125 -11.77 -17.38 19.70
N GLU A 126 -11.74 -17.19 21.02
CA GLU A 126 -12.90 -17.36 21.89
C GLU A 126 -14.05 -16.43 21.47
N ALA A 127 -13.78 -15.14 21.27
CA ALA A 127 -14.79 -14.18 20.82
C ALA A 127 -15.33 -14.43 19.40
N LEU A 128 -14.55 -15.11 18.54
CA LEU A 128 -14.97 -15.50 17.18
C LEU A 128 -15.69 -16.84 17.12
N MET A 129 -15.52 -17.68 18.15
CA MET A 129 -16.16 -18.98 18.28
C MET A 129 -17.43 -18.93 19.12
N ASP A 130 -17.73 -17.80 19.77
CA ASP A 130 -19.00 -17.58 20.46
C ASP A 130 -20.12 -17.42 19.40
N PRO A 131 -21.04 -18.39 19.28
CA PRO A 131 -22.10 -18.31 18.30
C PRO A 131 -23.26 -17.54 18.93
N ASP A 132 -23.39 -16.26 18.59
CA ASP A 132 -24.70 -15.61 18.63
C ASP A 132 -25.68 -16.33 17.69
#